data_AF-A0A2V8RAR3-F1
#
_entry.id   AF-A0A2V8RAR3-F1
#
_cell.length_a   1.000
_cell.length_b   1.000
_cell.length_c   1.000
_cell.angle_alpha   90.00
_cell.angle_beta   90.00
_cell.angle_gamma   90.00
#
_symmetry.space_group_name_H-M   'P 1'
#
loop_
_entity.id
_entity.type
_entity.pdbx_description
1 polymer ?
#
loop_
_entity_poly.entity_id
_entity_poly.type
_entity_poly.pdbx_seq_one_letter_code
_entity_poly.pdbx_strand_id
1 'polypeptide(L)'
;MPEPAQALGDEDPTAALAGLWGFERTFGPEVRGELTVTQQGSLWRARIAGFEAPVRLDHDKLTFTLPGERGEFRGRLSKDAKRIVGHWIQPPTTTGGTRYATPLELKAVRANVWRAQVAPLDDRVELYLSVSRQEDGTYSSFLRDPERNVGAFLRLGKIQLQGDAIHLASRRGEIVGEYDKLSGTLSLALPSFPTALDFTRRGGDQATGFYPRTPAVETYVYRQPRADADGWATASLRGVGLNPRPLAALVERILQTKTDAVTTPYIQGLLVARHGRLALEEYFYGFDKNKLHDTRSAGKSLTTTLVGIAMDRGARFDAATPVLSLFPNYKTFANDDARKRRVTVRHLLSMSSGFACDDDDDNSPGNEDNMQSQTAQPDWYKYALDLPMAHEPGERALYCSAGVNLLGGVITRATGKWLPDFLYENFARPLDIRTYHMNLTPTGDGYGAGGIYLRPRDFLKLGQLFLDGGRWRGRQVVSRKWVEQATAPHASIHNANDYGYGWWLDEYQVGGKKYRAFHAAGNGGQLVVVIPELDMVVAFTAGNYGDFRTWSKFGGELVPQFIIPAAARQSTKP
;
A
#
# COMPACT_ATOMS: atom_id res chain seq x y z
N MET A 1 8.10 74.16 -6.37
CA MET A 1 7.31 73.03 -6.88
C MET A 1 7.81 71.79 -6.15
N PRO A 2 6.97 71.07 -5.40
CA PRO A 2 7.40 69.82 -4.77
C PRO A 2 7.56 68.73 -5.85
N GLU A 3 8.59 67.90 -5.68
CA GLU A 3 8.81 66.69 -6.49
C GLU A 3 7.60 65.76 -6.44
N PRO A 4 7.26 65.04 -7.54
CA PRO A 4 6.25 64.01 -7.49
C PRO A 4 6.76 62.85 -6.62
N ALA A 5 5.93 62.45 -5.65
CA ALA A 5 6.11 61.22 -4.90
C ALA A 5 6.29 60.05 -5.88
N GLN A 6 7.39 59.29 -5.72
CA GLN A 6 7.53 57.98 -6.33
C GLN A 6 6.35 57.12 -5.89
N ALA A 7 5.52 56.70 -6.83
CA ALA A 7 4.53 55.67 -6.61
C ALA A 7 5.27 54.41 -6.11
N LEU A 8 5.03 54.04 -4.86
CA LEU A 8 5.27 52.68 -4.37
C LEU A 8 4.52 51.76 -5.34
N GLY A 9 5.25 51.00 -6.16
CA GLY A 9 4.62 50.08 -7.09
C GLY A 9 3.73 49.11 -6.31
N ASP A 10 2.48 48.95 -6.76
CA ASP A 10 1.56 47.96 -6.20
C ASP A 10 2.25 46.60 -6.21
N GLU A 11 2.66 46.11 -5.04
CA GLU A 11 3.14 44.73 -4.91
C GLU A 11 2.02 43.80 -5.36
N ASP A 12 2.34 42.84 -6.24
CA ASP A 12 1.39 41.83 -6.68
C ASP A 12 0.74 41.20 -5.44
N PRO A 13 -0.58 41.34 -5.24
CA PRO A 13 -1.26 40.86 -4.04
C PRO A 13 -1.06 39.35 -3.83
N THR A 14 -0.76 38.61 -4.91
CA THR A 14 -0.42 37.19 -4.87
C THR A 14 0.84 36.89 -4.05
N ALA A 15 1.72 37.87 -3.83
CA ALA A 15 2.86 37.76 -2.91
C ALA A 15 2.43 37.35 -1.50
N ALA A 16 1.23 37.76 -1.07
CA ALA A 16 0.65 37.34 0.20
C ALA A 16 0.42 35.83 0.29
N LEU A 17 0.27 35.12 -0.83
CA LEU A 17 0.09 33.67 -0.86
C LEU A 17 1.42 32.90 -0.88
N ALA A 18 2.57 33.57 -1.07
CA ALA A 18 3.85 32.91 -1.17
C ALA A 18 4.20 32.11 0.11
N GLY A 19 4.80 30.94 -0.09
CA GLY A 19 5.24 30.04 0.98
C GLY A 19 4.52 28.69 0.97
N LEU A 20 4.59 28.02 2.12
CA LEU A 20 4.02 26.69 2.32
C LEU A 20 2.77 26.77 3.18
N TRP A 21 1.72 26.10 2.71
CA TRP A 21 0.44 26.00 3.37
C TRP A 21 0.12 24.52 3.61
N GLY A 22 -0.50 24.21 4.75
CA GLY A 22 -0.77 22.83 5.15
C GLY A 22 -2.18 22.65 5.70
N PHE A 23 -2.83 21.59 5.25
CA PHE A 23 -4.12 21.11 5.72
C PHE A 23 -3.95 19.71 6.29
N GLU A 24 -4.54 19.44 7.45
CA GLU A 24 -4.62 18.09 8.02
C GLU A 24 -6.00 17.87 8.62
N ARG A 25 -6.64 16.74 8.27
CA ARG A 25 -7.91 16.32 8.86
C ARG A 25 -8.03 14.82 8.90
N THR A 26 -8.57 14.31 10.00
CA THR A 26 -8.99 12.91 10.11
C THR A 26 -10.51 12.84 9.98
N PHE A 27 -11.01 12.08 9.01
CA PHE A 27 -12.45 11.93 8.72
C PHE A 27 -13.08 10.72 9.44
N GLY A 28 -12.29 9.97 10.22
CA GLY A 28 -12.73 8.81 10.98
C GLY A 28 -11.78 7.62 10.80
N PRO A 29 -12.23 6.40 11.14
CA PRO A 29 -13.46 6.12 11.88
C PRO A 29 -13.32 6.50 13.37
N GLU A 30 -14.41 6.95 13.97
CA GLU A 30 -14.44 7.45 15.36
C GLU A 30 -14.26 6.33 16.40
N VAL A 31 -14.76 5.12 16.11
CA VAL A 31 -14.73 3.99 17.05
C VAL A 31 -13.33 3.40 17.15
N ARG A 32 -12.69 3.61 18.29
CA ARG A 32 -11.35 3.12 18.65
C ARG A 32 -11.23 2.93 20.16
N GLY A 33 -10.16 2.27 20.61
CA GLY A 33 -9.84 2.07 22.02
C GLY A 33 -10.18 0.67 22.54
N GLU A 34 -10.39 0.54 23.85
CA GLU A 34 -10.59 -0.77 24.49
C GLU A 34 -11.95 -1.37 24.11
N LEU A 35 -11.91 -2.47 23.36
CA LEU A 35 -13.06 -3.36 23.17
C LEU A 35 -13.10 -4.35 24.33
N THR A 36 -14.22 -4.39 25.05
CA THR A 36 -14.52 -5.42 26.05
C THR A 36 -15.66 -6.31 25.57
N VAL A 37 -15.43 -7.63 25.56
CA VAL A 37 -16.47 -8.65 25.39
C VAL A 37 -16.72 -9.33 26.74
N THR A 38 -17.97 -9.43 27.15
CA THR A 38 -18.36 -10.07 28.41
C THR A 38 -19.44 -11.12 28.19
N GLN A 39 -19.37 -12.21 28.95
CA GLN A 39 -20.42 -13.22 29.05
C GLN A 39 -21.03 -13.24 30.46
N GLN A 40 -22.36 -13.21 30.53
CA GLN A 40 -23.14 -13.36 31.76
C GLN A 40 -24.27 -14.38 31.51
N GLY A 41 -24.11 -15.61 32.02
CA GLY A 41 -25.00 -16.71 31.65
C GLY A 41 -24.92 -16.99 30.15
N SER A 42 -26.07 -16.97 29.47
CA SER A 42 -26.17 -17.08 28.01
C SER A 42 -25.98 -15.75 27.27
N LEU A 43 -25.94 -14.62 27.97
CA LEU A 43 -25.88 -13.30 27.36
C LEU A 43 -24.43 -12.89 27.09
N TRP A 44 -24.14 -12.56 25.83
CA TRP A 44 -22.85 -12.00 25.43
C TRP A 44 -23.02 -10.55 24.98
N ARG A 45 -22.13 -9.66 25.42
CA ARG A 45 -22.14 -8.23 25.09
C ARG A 45 -20.75 -7.74 24.71
N ALA A 46 -20.68 -6.85 23.75
CA ALA A 46 -19.48 -6.11 23.35
C ALA A 46 -19.66 -4.62 23.69
N ARG A 47 -18.61 -3.99 24.22
CA ARG A 47 -18.58 -2.56 24.57
C ARG A 47 -17.29 -1.92 24.07
N ILE A 48 -17.41 -0.77 23.43
CA ILE A 48 -16.29 0.04 22.95
C ILE A 48 -16.78 1.48 22.68
N ALA A 49 -15.99 2.49 23.05
CA ALA A 49 -16.26 3.90 22.72
C ALA A 49 -17.70 4.37 23.03
N GLY A 50 -18.28 3.91 24.14
CA GLY A 50 -19.67 4.22 24.54
C GLY A 50 -20.76 3.41 23.83
N PHE A 51 -20.42 2.64 22.79
CA PHE A 51 -21.33 1.72 22.12
C PHE A 51 -21.43 0.40 22.87
N GLU A 52 -22.61 -0.21 22.82
CA GLU A 52 -22.87 -1.56 23.27
C GLU A 52 -23.60 -2.34 22.17
N ALA A 53 -23.23 -3.60 21.96
CA ALA A 53 -23.90 -4.50 21.01
C ALA A 53 -24.06 -5.91 21.59
N PRO A 54 -25.18 -6.60 21.30
CA PRO A 54 -25.31 -8.02 21.59
C PRO A 54 -24.33 -8.81 20.72
N VAL A 55 -23.69 -9.81 21.31
CA VAL A 55 -22.76 -10.69 20.63
C VAL A 55 -23.45 -12.00 20.30
N ARG A 56 -23.40 -12.40 19.04
CA ARG A 56 -23.87 -13.71 18.58
C ARG A 56 -22.73 -14.70 18.69
N LEU A 57 -22.95 -15.77 19.44
CA LEU A 57 -22.09 -16.94 19.49
C LEU A 57 -22.80 -18.10 18.77
N ASP A 58 -22.13 -18.68 17.78
CA ASP A 58 -22.55 -19.88 17.07
C ASP A 58 -21.38 -20.87 17.08
N HIS A 59 -21.48 -21.89 17.93
CA HIS A 59 -20.37 -22.78 18.29
C HIS A 59 -19.17 -21.97 18.83
N ASP A 60 -18.06 -21.92 18.08
CA ASP A 60 -16.88 -21.12 18.41
C ASP A 60 -16.90 -19.73 17.73
N LYS A 61 -17.78 -19.49 16.76
CA LYS A 61 -17.85 -18.25 15.99
C LYS A 61 -18.55 -17.15 16.76
N LEU A 62 -17.85 -16.03 16.96
CA LEU A 62 -18.30 -14.86 17.68
C LEU A 62 -18.40 -13.67 16.74
N THR A 63 -19.58 -13.06 16.65
CA THR A 63 -19.82 -11.90 15.78
C THR A 63 -20.67 -10.84 16.46
N PHE A 64 -20.40 -9.57 16.18
CA PHE A 64 -21.32 -8.47 16.51
C PHE A 64 -21.13 -7.31 15.54
N THR A 65 -22.16 -6.48 15.42
CA THR A 65 -22.14 -5.21 14.68
C THR A 65 -22.62 -4.11 15.62
N LEU A 66 -21.89 -3.00 15.68
CA LEU A 66 -22.28 -1.85 16.47
C LEU A 66 -23.49 -1.13 15.84
N PRO A 67 -24.30 -0.43 16.64
CA PRO A 67 -25.37 0.42 16.13
C PRO A 67 -24.89 1.39 15.05
N GLY A 68 -25.69 1.58 14.00
CA GLY A 68 -25.35 2.47 12.87
C GLY A 68 -24.17 1.99 12.02
N GLU A 69 -23.86 0.69 12.05
CA GLU A 69 -22.76 0.07 11.28
C GLU A 69 -21.39 0.71 11.53
N ARG A 70 -21.20 1.32 12.71
CA ARG A 70 -19.96 2.04 13.09
C ARG A 70 -18.75 1.12 13.32
N GLY A 71 -18.95 -0.19 13.24
CA GLY A 71 -17.91 -1.21 13.34
C GLY A 71 -18.51 -2.61 13.50
N GLU A 72 -17.79 -3.61 13.01
CA GLU A 72 -18.17 -5.02 13.09
C GLU A 72 -16.97 -5.84 13.61
N PHE A 73 -17.24 -6.91 14.34
CA PHE A 73 -16.22 -7.89 14.69
C PHE A 73 -16.64 -9.28 14.25
N ARG A 74 -15.69 -10.01 13.66
CA ARG A 74 -15.82 -11.44 13.33
C ARG A 74 -14.64 -12.18 13.91
N GLY A 75 -14.88 -13.16 14.78
CA GLY A 75 -13.81 -13.96 15.36
C GLY A 75 -14.26 -15.31 15.85
N ARG A 76 -13.34 -16.00 16.52
CA ARG A 76 -13.55 -17.32 17.11
C ARG A 76 -13.02 -17.37 18.54
N LEU A 77 -13.81 -17.92 19.45
CA LEU A 77 -13.39 -18.22 20.81
C LEU A 77 -12.43 -19.42 20.78
N SER A 78 -11.28 -19.29 21.42
CA SER A 78 -10.31 -20.38 21.51
C SER A 78 -10.86 -21.52 22.37
N LYS A 79 -10.41 -22.76 22.12
CA LYS A 79 -10.87 -23.94 22.87
C LYS A 79 -10.63 -23.85 24.38
N ASP A 80 -9.59 -23.14 24.79
CA ASP A 80 -9.26 -22.90 26.20
C ASP A 80 -9.99 -21.68 26.79
N ALA A 81 -10.86 -21.03 26.00
CA ALA A 81 -11.59 -19.80 26.30
C ALA A 81 -10.70 -18.62 26.74
N LYS A 82 -9.37 -18.69 26.55
CA LYS A 82 -8.45 -17.62 26.96
C LYS A 82 -8.38 -16.48 25.96
N ARG A 83 -8.80 -16.70 24.72
CA ARG A 83 -8.70 -15.73 23.63
C ARG A 83 -9.93 -15.75 22.73
N ILE A 84 -10.23 -14.59 22.14
CA ILE A 84 -11.10 -14.48 20.97
C ILE A 84 -10.22 -13.92 19.86
N VAL A 85 -10.03 -14.69 18.79
CA VAL A 85 -9.14 -14.33 17.67
C VAL A 85 -10.00 -14.03 16.45
N GLY A 86 -9.83 -12.87 15.84
CA GLY A 86 -10.63 -12.47 14.70
C GLY A 86 -10.16 -11.18 14.08
N HIS A 87 -11.12 -10.47 13.50
CA HIS A 87 -10.90 -9.22 12.80
C HIS A 87 -11.91 -8.16 13.23
N TRP A 88 -11.40 -6.95 13.49
CA TRP A 88 -12.21 -5.74 13.49
C TRP A 88 -12.42 -5.29 12.04
N ILE A 89 -13.67 -5.04 11.68
CA ILE A 89 -14.08 -4.55 10.38
C ILE A 89 -14.60 -3.13 10.57
N GLN A 90 -13.81 -2.16 10.09
CA GLN A 90 -14.20 -0.74 10.17
C GLN A 90 -15.24 -0.39 9.08
N PRO A 91 -16.06 0.65 9.30
CA PRO A 91 -16.96 1.16 8.28
C PRO A 91 -16.17 1.67 7.05
N PRO A 92 -16.85 1.88 5.91
CA PRO A 92 -16.26 2.54 4.75
C PRO A 92 -15.56 3.85 5.13
N THR A 93 -14.37 4.09 4.59
CA THR A 93 -13.71 5.40 4.72
C THR A 93 -14.51 6.48 4.02
N THR A 94 -14.52 7.69 4.57
CA THR A 94 -15.22 8.85 4.01
C THR A 94 -14.62 9.27 2.67
N THR A 95 -13.29 9.21 2.54
CA THR A 95 -12.59 9.70 1.35
C THR A 95 -12.40 8.64 0.26
N GLY A 96 -12.54 7.35 0.59
CA GLY A 96 -12.25 6.25 -0.34
C GLY A 96 -13.28 5.12 -0.37
N GLY A 97 -14.36 5.20 0.43
CA GLY A 97 -15.45 4.22 0.44
C GLY A 97 -15.05 2.79 0.82
N THR A 98 -13.81 2.57 1.28
CA THR A 98 -13.24 1.23 1.45
C THR A 98 -13.40 0.76 2.88
N ARG A 99 -13.85 -0.48 3.07
CA ARG A 99 -13.85 -1.16 4.36
C ARG A 99 -12.55 -1.93 4.55
N TYR A 100 -12.11 -2.07 5.79
CA TYR A 100 -10.89 -2.80 6.11
C TYR A 100 -11.12 -3.84 7.20
N ALA A 101 -10.54 -5.03 7.02
CA ALA A 101 -10.38 -6.02 8.07
C ALA A 101 -8.99 -5.89 8.72
N THR A 102 -9.00 -5.75 10.05
CA THR A 102 -7.80 -5.58 10.89
C THR A 102 -7.74 -6.72 11.89
N PRO A 103 -6.63 -7.48 12.00
CA PRO A 103 -6.54 -8.57 12.96
C PRO A 103 -6.69 -8.05 14.39
N LEU A 104 -7.45 -8.75 15.21
CA LEU A 104 -7.70 -8.40 16.61
C LEU A 104 -7.78 -9.67 17.46
N GLU A 105 -6.96 -9.70 18.51
CA GLU A 105 -6.95 -10.78 19.49
C GLU A 105 -7.36 -10.22 20.86
N LEU A 106 -8.54 -10.62 21.33
CA LEU A 106 -9.02 -10.30 22.67
C LEU A 106 -8.49 -11.35 23.64
N LYS A 107 -7.90 -10.90 24.75
CA LYS A 107 -7.36 -11.77 25.80
C LYS A 107 -8.27 -11.74 27.02
N ALA A 108 -8.50 -12.91 27.61
CA ALA A 108 -9.24 -13.02 28.86
C ALA A 108 -8.48 -12.29 29.98
N VAL A 109 -9.12 -11.29 30.59
CA VAL A 109 -8.56 -10.55 31.75
C VAL A 109 -9.09 -11.10 33.08
N ARG A 110 -10.24 -11.78 33.03
CA ARG A 110 -10.82 -12.63 34.08
C ARG A 110 -11.81 -13.58 33.43
N ALA A 111 -12.37 -14.51 34.21
CA ALA A 111 -13.43 -15.38 33.71
C ALA A 111 -14.53 -14.57 33.03
N ASN A 112 -14.89 -14.98 31.81
CA ASN A 112 -15.97 -14.40 31.01
C ASN A 112 -15.78 -12.93 30.59
N VAL A 113 -14.55 -12.39 30.62
CA VAL A 113 -14.24 -11.03 30.18
C VAL A 113 -12.98 -11.01 29.34
N TRP A 114 -13.11 -10.58 28.08
CA TRP A 114 -12.01 -10.46 27.12
C TRP A 114 -11.82 -9.03 26.67
N ARG A 115 -10.57 -8.61 26.45
CA ARG A 115 -10.22 -7.25 26.05
C ARG A 115 -9.19 -7.20 24.94
N ALA A 116 -9.31 -6.22 24.05
CA ALA A 116 -8.30 -5.82 23.07
C ALA A 116 -8.34 -4.32 22.80
N GLN A 117 -7.27 -3.78 22.21
CA GLN A 117 -7.26 -2.42 21.68
C GLN A 117 -7.62 -2.44 20.21
N VAL A 118 -8.69 -1.73 19.85
CA VAL A 118 -9.09 -1.50 18.47
C VAL A 118 -8.45 -0.20 17.98
N ALA A 119 -7.58 -0.33 16.98
CA ALA A 119 -6.94 0.78 16.28
C ALA A 119 -7.26 0.64 14.79
N PRO A 120 -8.32 1.29 14.29
CA PRO A 120 -8.67 1.25 12.87
C PRO A 120 -7.68 2.06 12.02
N LEU A 121 -7.71 1.85 10.70
CA LEU A 121 -6.98 2.71 9.76
C LEU A 121 -7.63 4.08 9.75
N ASP A 122 -6.87 5.11 10.10
CA ASP A 122 -7.31 6.49 10.03
C ASP A 122 -7.58 6.89 8.57
N ASP A 123 -8.76 7.44 8.33
CA ASP A 123 -9.08 8.16 7.10
C ASP A 123 -8.55 9.60 7.21
N ARG A 124 -7.22 9.69 7.23
CA ARG A 124 -6.50 10.95 7.35
C ARG A 124 -6.14 11.50 5.98
N VAL A 125 -6.22 12.81 5.86
CA VAL A 125 -5.77 13.59 4.71
C VAL A 125 -4.81 14.63 5.22
N GLU A 126 -3.61 14.64 4.65
CA GLU A 126 -2.58 15.64 4.88
C GLU A 126 -2.17 16.21 3.53
N LEU A 127 -2.30 17.53 3.35
CA LEU A 127 -2.02 18.20 2.09
C LEU A 127 -1.13 19.41 2.33
N TYR A 128 -0.18 19.60 1.43
CA TYR A 128 0.69 20.76 1.41
C TYR A 128 0.55 21.50 0.08
N LEU A 129 0.13 22.75 0.12
CA LEU A 129 0.14 23.65 -1.03
C LEU A 129 1.39 24.52 -0.96
N SER A 130 2.30 24.33 -1.91
CA SER A 130 3.45 25.21 -2.08
C SER A 130 3.14 26.28 -3.11
N VAL A 131 3.42 27.54 -2.79
CA VAL A 131 3.28 28.69 -3.68
C VAL A 131 4.63 29.40 -3.78
N SER A 132 5.14 29.53 -5.00
CA SER A 132 6.48 30.06 -5.27
C SER A 132 6.47 31.08 -6.40
N ARG A 133 7.20 32.18 -6.21
CA ARG A 133 7.43 33.19 -7.25
C ARG A 133 8.36 32.64 -8.33
N GLN A 134 8.00 32.87 -9.59
CA GLN A 134 8.72 32.47 -10.79
C GLN A 134 9.63 33.61 -11.28
N GLU A 135 10.57 33.29 -12.19
CA GLU A 135 11.52 34.25 -12.76
C GLU A 135 10.82 35.39 -13.53
N ASP A 136 9.68 35.11 -14.15
CA ASP A 136 8.84 36.09 -14.86
C ASP A 136 8.00 36.98 -13.92
N GLY A 137 8.16 36.82 -12.61
CA GLY A 137 7.43 37.55 -11.58
C GLY A 137 6.07 36.98 -11.22
N THR A 138 5.55 35.99 -11.96
CA THR A 138 4.29 35.31 -11.65
C THR A 138 4.44 34.32 -10.50
N TYR A 139 3.32 33.76 -10.02
CA TYR A 139 3.33 32.73 -8.98
C TYR A 139 2.79 31.42 -9.53
N SER A 140 3.47 30.33 -9.20
CA SER A 140 3.02 28.97 -9.45
C SER A 140 2.80 28.23 -8.15
N SER A 141 2.08 27.13 -8.24
CA SER A 141 1.79 26.28 -7.10
C SER A 141 1.76 24.81 -7.46
N PHE A 142 1.99 23.97 -6.46
CA PHE A 142 1.67 22.55 -6.55
C PHE A 142 1.15 22.06 -5.22
N LEU A 143 0.33 21.01 -5.28
CA LEU A 143 -0.17 20.30 -4.11
C LEU A 143 0.68 19.05 -3.91
N ARG A 144 1.00 18.74 -2.66
CA ARG A 144 1.63 17.48 -2.27
C ARG A 144 0.76 16.80 -1.24
N ASP A 145 0.50 15.52 -1.49
CA ASP A 145 -0.19 14.62 -0.60
C ASP A 145 0.75 13.47 -0.28
N PRO A 146 1.21 13.32 0.97
CA PRO A 146 2.12 12.25 1.34
C PRO A 146 1.59 10.85 1.05
N GLU A 147 0.29 10.63 1.14
CA GLU A 147 -0.31 9.29 1.19
C GLU A 147 -1.06 8.91 -0.09
N ARG A 148 -1.43 9.87 -0.95
CA ARG A 148 -2.29 9.60 -2.12
C ARG A 148 -1.89 10.34 -3.40
N ASN A 149 -0.90 11.23 -3.33
CA ASN A 149 -0.41 12.04 -4.45
C ASN A 149 -1.50 12.84 -5.22
N VAL A 150 -2.51 13.38 -4.53
CA VAL A 150 -3.62 14.15 -5.14
C VAL A 150 -3.12 15.25 -6.10
N GLY A 151 -1.98 15.88 -5.79
CA GLY A 151 -1.40 16.90 -6.65
C GLY A 151 -0.98 16.43 -8.04
N ALA A 152 -0.57 15.17 -8.21
CA ALA A 152 -0.20 14.64 -9.53
C ALA A 152 -1.42 14.49 -10.45
N PHE A 153 -2.60 14.28 -9.87
CA PHE A 153 -3.87 14.20 -10.60
C PHE A 153 -4.45 15.58 -10.90
N LEU A 154 -4.40 16.52 -9.95
CA LEU A 154 -4.90 17.90 -10.13
C LEU A 154 -3.98 18.73 -11.04
N ARG A 155 -2.65 18.54 -10.93
CA ARG A 155 -1.59 19.35 -11.56
C ARG A 155 -1.89 20.85 -11.52
N LEU A 156 -1.68 21.42 -10.34
CA LEU A 156 -1.80 22.86 -10.16
C LEU A 156 -0.69 23.58 -10.93
N GLY A 157 -0.98 24.81 -11.34
CA GLY A 157 -0.07 25.68 -12.06
C GLY A 157 -0.09 27.09 -11.50
N LYS A 158 -0.35 28.07 -12.38
CA LYS A 158 -0.41 29.49 -12.02
C LYS A 158 -1.45 29.72 -10.93
N ILE A 159 -1.10 30.54 -9.94
CA ILE A 159 -1.99 31.02 -8.89
C ILE A 159 -2.01 32.55 -8.91
N GLN A 160 -3.18 33.15 -8.69
CA GLN A 160 -3.37 34.61 -8.65
C GLN A 160 -4.35 34.97 -7.54
N LEU A 161 -4.10 36.09 -6.85
CA LEU A 161 -5.03 36.68 -5.89
C LEU A 161 -5.68 37.93 -6.51
N GLN A 162 -7.01 37.97 -6.54
CA GLN A 162 -7.79 39.13 -7.00
C GLN A 162 -8.80 39.52 -5.91
N GLY A 163 -8.54 40.64 -5.21
CA GLY A 163 -9.25 40.94 -3.96
C GLY A 163 -8.90 39.89 -2.90
N ASP A 164 -9.90 39.12 -2.48
CA ASP A 164 -9.75 37.97 -1.59
C ASP A 164 -9.96 36.63 -2.32
N ALA A 165 -10.28 36.65 -3.63
CA ALA A 165 -10.49 35.45 -4.43
C ALA A 165 -9.16 34.89 -4.97
N ILE A 166 -8.95 33.60 -4.78
CA ILE A 166 -7.80 32.86 -5.30
C ILE A 166 -8.20 32.16 -6.59
N HIS A 167 -7.45 32.41 -7.65
CA HIS A 167 -7.61 31.77 -8.95
C HIS A 167 -6.44 30.82 -9.21
N LEU A 168 -6.74 29.52 -9.30
CA LEU A 168 -5.74 28.46 -9.35
C LEU A 168 -5.93 27.62 -10.62
N ALA A 169 -4.97 27.70 -11.54
CA ALA A 169 -4.99 26.87 -12.74
C ALA A 169 -4.74 25.40 -12.37
N SER A 170 -5.52 24.49 -12.96
CA SER A 170 -5.36 23.04 -12.81
C SER A 170 -5.52 22.32 -14.16
N ARG A 171 -5.17 21.04 -14.22
CA ARG A 171 -5.40 20.21 -15.43
C ARG A 171 -6.88 20.12 -15.82
N ARG A 172 -7.80 20.23 -14.85
CA ARG A 172 -9.25 20.05 -15.05
C ARG A 172 -10.02 21.39 -15.14
N GLY A 173 -9.31 22.50 -15.30
CA GLY A 173 -9.89 23.85 -15.34
C GLY A 173 -9.38 24.73 -14.20
N GLU A 174 -10.16 25.72 -13.82
CA GLU A 174 -9.83 26.63 -12.73
C GLU A 174 -10.42 26.14 -11.40
N ILE A 175 -9.64 26.25 -10.33
CA ILE A 175 -10.10 26.11 -8.95
C ILE A 175 -10.16 27.51 -8.37
N VAL A 176 -11.33 27.89 -7.84
CA VAL A 176 -11.53 29.14 -7.13
C VAL A 176 -11.52 28.89 -5.63
N GLY A 177 -10.82 29.73 -4.89
CA GLY A 177 -10.76 29.73 -3.44
C GLY A 177 -10.83 31.12 -2.85
N GLU A 178 -10.59 31.20 -1.55
CA GLU A 178 -10.63 32.45 -0.80
C GLU A 178 -9.39 32.57 0.09
N TYR A 179 -8.86 33.78 0.21
CA TYR A 179 -7.82 34.13 1.15
C TYR A 179 -8.35 35.11 2.19
N ASP A 180 -8.56 34.63 3.40
CA ASP A 180 -8.89 35.49 4.53
C ASP A 180 -7.60 36.03 5.16
N LYS A 181 -7.34 37.32 4.94
CA LYS A 181 -6.18 38.04 5.47
C LYS A 181 -6.19 38.17 6.98
N LEU A 182 -7.37 38.20 7.62
CA LEU A 182 -7.49 38.38 9.07
C LEU A 182 -7.13 37.10 9.82
N SER A 183 -7.66 35.96 9.37
CA SER A 183 -7.31 34.66 9.95
C SER A 183 -6.01 34.07 9.41
N GLY A 184 -5.53 34.56 8.25
CA GLY A 184 -4.37 34.00 7.56
C GLY A 184 -4.66 32.61 7.01
N THR A 185 -5.88 32.38 6.53
CA THR A 185 -6.38 31.09 6.04
C THR A 185 -6.59 31.12 4.53
N LEU A 186 -6.18 30.05 3.86
CA LEU A 186 -6.41 29.83 2.44
C LEU A 186 -7.41 28.69 2.27
N SER A 187 -8.59 28.96 1.72
CA SER A 187 -9.67 27.98 1.57
C SER A 187 -9.80 27.56 0.10
N LEU A 188 -9.67 26.27 -0.19
CA LEU A 188 -9.81 25.73 -1.57
C LEU A 188 -10.88 24.65 -1.66
N ALA A 189 -11.80 24.80 -2.62
CA ALA A 189 -12.74 23.76 -3.00
C ALA A 189 -12.09 22.79 -4.00
N LEU A 190 -11.52 21.69 -3.49
CA LEU A 190 -10.87 20.69 -4.33
C LEU A 190 -11.88 19.61 -4.80
N PRO A 191 -11.85 19.16 -6.06
CA PRO A 191 -12.86 18.24 -6.63
C PRO A 191 -13.05 16.89 -5.90
N SER A 192 -12.04 16.43 -5.17
CA SER A 192 -12.05 15.15 -4.45
C SER A 192 -12.60 15.26 -3.02
N PHE A 193 -13.04 16.44 -2.59
CA PHE A 193 -13.43 16.71 -1.22
C PHE A 193 -14.85 17.30 -1.15
N PRO A 194 -15.64 16.92 -0.14
CA PRO A 194 -17.03 17.37 -0.02
C PRO A 194 -17.17 18.82 0.42
N THR A 195 -16.13 19.41 1.00
CA THR A 195 -16.09 20.78 1.50
C THR A 195 -14.79 21.46 1.10
N ALA A 196 -14.76 22.79 1.13
CA ALA A 196 -13.52 23.53 1.06
C ALA A 196 -12.55 23.07 2.15
N LEU A 197 -11.26 23.13 1.85
CA LEU A 197 -10.17 22.77 2.74
C LEU A 197 -9.45 24.04 3.17
N ASP A 198 -9.36 24.25 4.48
CA ASP A 198 -8.75 25.43 5.07
C ASP A 198 -7.28 25.16 5.37
N PHE A 199 -6.41 25.70 4.54
CA PHE A 199 -4.97 25.61 4.69
C PHE A 199 -4.45 26.75 5.57
N THR A 200 -3.50 26.42 6.42
CA THR A 200 -2.79 27.38 7.29
C THR A 200 -1.30 27.38 6.96
N ARG A 201 -0.61 28.50 7.21
CA ARG A 201 0.84 28.60 6.95
C ARG A 201 1.63 27.55 7.73
N ARG A 202 2.67 27.02 7.10
CA ARG A 202 3.62 26.07 7.72
C ARG A 202 5.03 26.60 7.65
N GLY A 203 5.68 26.67 8.82
CA GLY A 203 7.13 26.78 8.91
C GLY A 203 7.82 25.48 8.48
N GLY A 204 9.11 25.54 8.21
CA GLY A 204 9.90 24.36 7.82
C GLY A 204 9.87 23.25 8.88
N ASP A 205 9.83 23.63 10.15
CA ASP A 205 9.72 22.78 11.34
C ASP A 205 8.31 22.18 11.56
N GLN A 206 7.30 22.70 10.87
CA GLN A 206 5.89 22.29 10.99
C GLN A 206 5.40 21.46 9.80
N ALA A 207 6.27 21.19 8.81
CA ALA A 207 5.92 20.49 7.58
C ALA A 207 6.58 19.11 7.51
N THR A 208 6.28 18.26 8.50
CA THR A 208 6.88 16.92 8.64
C THR A 208 6.65 16.02 7.43
N GLY A 209 5.49 16.15 6.78
CA GLY A 209 5.18 15.42 5.54
C GLY A 209 5.73 16.08 4.28
N PHE A 210 6.30 17.29 4.33
CA PHE A 210 6.76 17.95 3.11
C PHE A 210 8.24 17.71 2.82
N TYR A 211 9.08 17.83 3.86
CA TYR A 211 10.53 17.68 3.75
C TYR A 211 11.02 16.29 4.15
N PRO A 212 12.15 15.79 3.60
CA PRO A 212 12.65 14.45 3.92
C PRO A 212 12.85 14.22 5.43
N ARG A 213 13.32 15.24 6.16
CA ARG A 213 13.37 15.27 7.63
C ARG A 213 13.03 16.66 8.14
N THR A 214 12.30 16.69 9.25
CA THR A 214 11.88 17.93 9.92
C THR A 214 12.21 17.82 11.42
N PRO A 215 13.15 18.63 11.94
CA PRO A 215 13.98 19.60 11.22
C PRO A 215 14.94 18.93 10.22
N ALA A 216 15.44 19.70 9.26
CA ALA A 216 16.42 19.23 8.30
C ALA A 216 17.70 18.75 9.01
N VAL A 217 18.34 17.73 8.47
CA VAL A 217 19.58 17.17 9.01
C VAL A 217 20.70 17.42 8.00
N GLU A 218 21.77 18.09 8.44
CA GLU A 218 22.89 18.45 7.56
C GLU A 218 23.78 17.26 7.18
N THR A 219 23.93 16.27 8.07
CA THR A 219 24.80 15.11 7.85
C THR A 219 24.11 13.83 8.27
N TYR A 220 24.13 12.84 7.39
CA TYR A 220 23.59 11.52 7.71
C TYR A 220 24.51 10.77 8.67
N VAL A 221 23.94 10.22 9.75
CA VAL A 221 24.64 9.33 10.67
C VAL A 221 23.90 8.01 10.71
N TYR A 222 24.54 6.96 10.18
CA TYR A 222 24.02 5.60 10.22
C TYR A 222 23.78 5.13 11.66
N ARG A 223 22.63 4.50 11.87
CA ARG A 223 22.31 3.78 13.11
C ARG A 223 21.88 2.36 12.79
N GLN A 224 22.43 1.39 13.52
CA GLN A 224 21.97 0.01 13.41
C GLN A 224 20.48 -0.08 13.79
N PRO A 225 19.66 -0.77 12.98
CA PRO A 225 18.25 -1.02 13.30
C PRO A 225 18.09 -1.67 14.67
N ARG A 226 17.10 -1.22 15.44
CA ARG A 226 16.79 -1.81 16.76
C ARG A 226 15.94 -3.05 16.60
N ALA A 227 16.25 -4.10 17.35
CA ALA A 227 15.39 -5.27 17.47
C ALA A 227 14.02 -4.86 18.02
N ASP A 228 12.96 -5.53 17.56
CA ASP A 228 11.58 -5.33 17.99
C ASP A 228 10.87 -6.68 18.08
N ALA A 229 9.63 -6.70 18.58
CA ALA A 229 8.80 -7.88 18.67
C ALA A 229 8.15 -8.26 17.32
N ASP A 230 8.85 -8.04 16.21
CA ASP A 230 8.45 -8.36 14.84
C ASP A 230 9.20 -9.59 14.27
N GLY A 231 10.12 -10.18 15.05
CA GLY A 231 10.86 -11.38 14.66
C GLY A 231 12.11 -11.14 13.82
N TRP A 232 12.43 -9.90 13.45
CA TRP A 232 13.70 -9.59 12.78
C TRP A 232 14.89 -9.68 13.73
N ALA A 233 15.94 -10.38 13.32
CA ALA A 233 17.27 -10.15 13.85
C ALA A 233 17.86 -8.89 13.19
N THR A 234 18.58 -8.06 13.94
CA THR A 234 19.24 -6.86 13.40
C THR A 234 20.76 -6.96 13.47
N ALA A 235 21.47 -6.29 12.57
CA ALA A 235 22.92 -6.21 12.58
C ALA A 235 23.40 -4.88 12.01
N SER A 236 24.66 -4.52 12.27
CA SER A 236 25.29 -3.39 11.60
C SER A 236 25.52 -3.71 10.11
N LEU A 237 25.60 -2.68 9.26
CA LEU A 237 25.96 -2.84 7.84
C LEU A 237 27.22 -3.71 7.67
N ARG A 238 28.28 -3.39 8.42
CA ARG A 238 29.54 -4.17 8.38
C ARG A 238 29.36 -5.59 8.89
N GLY A 239 28.50 -5.80 9.89
CA GLY A 239 28.20 -7.13 10.45
C GLY A 239 27.53 -8.08 9.45
N VAL A 240 26.86 -7.55 8.43
CA VAL A 240 26.33 -8.32 7.29
C VAL A 240 27.15 -8.13 6.01
N GLY A 241 28.39 -7.65 6.12
CA GLY A 241 29.31 -7.49 5.00
C GLY A 241 28.92 -6.42 3.97
N LEU A 242 28.12 -5.42 4.36
CA LEU A 242 27.79 -4.26 3.54
C LEU A 242 28.77 -3.11 3.79
N ASN A 243 29.28 -2.51 2.72
CA ASN A 243 30.03 -1.27 2.78
C ASN A 243 29.08 -0.10 3.08
N PRO A 244 29.29 0.66 4.17
CA PRO A 244 28.39 1.76 4.52
C PRO A 244 28.40 2.93 3.53
N ARG A 245 29.49 3.14 2.77
CA ARG A 245 29.66 4.37 1.97
C ARG A 245 28.58 4.56 0.89
N PRO A 246 28.28 3.58 0.01
CA PRO A 246 27.24 3.76 -1.00
C PRO A 246 25.84 3.96 -0.39
N LEU A 247 25.53 3.27 0.71
CA LEU A 247 24.23 3.40 1.38
C LEU A 247 24.10 4.76 2.08
N ALA A 248 25.16 5.26 2.70
CA ALA A 248 25.19 6.61 3.27
C ALA A 248 24.96 7.67 2.20
N ALA A 249 25.65 7.56 1.06
CA ALA A 249 25.47 8.47 -0.08
C ALA A 249 24.04 8.44 -0.64
N LEU A 250 23.40 7.26 -0.67
CA LEU A 250 21.99 7.15 -1.06
C LEU A 250 21.08 7.88 -0.08
N VAL A 251 21.27 7.70 1.23
CA VAL A 251 20.46 8.39 2.23
C VAL A 251 20.68 9.90 2.19
N GLU A 252 21.92 10.36 2.05
CA GLU A 252 22.25 11.78 1.86
C GLU A 252 21.56 12.37 0.62
N ARG A 253 21.56 11.64 -0.50
CA ARG A 253 20.85 12.04 -1.71
C ARG A 253 19.34 12.19 -1.47
N ILE A 254 18.73 11.31 -0.68
CA ILE A 254 17.31 11.42 -0.30
C ILE A 254 17.10 12.67 0.58
N LEU A 255 17.97 12.91 1.57
CA LEU A 255 17.88 14.06 2.46
C LEU A 255 18.05 15.41 1.73
N GLN A 256 18.86 15.43 0.66
CA GLN A 256 19.12 16.62 -0.16
C GLN A 256 18.13 16.78 -1.33
N THR A 257 17.11 15.92 -1.43
CA THR A 257 16.11 15.99 -2.49
C THR A 257 15.31 17.30 -2.37
N LYS A 258 15.37 18.15 -3.41
CA LYS A 258 14.58 19.38 -3.51
C LYS A 258 13.09 19.05 -3.53
N THR A 259 12.28 19.75 -2.75
CA THR A 259 10.83 19.55 -2.64
C THR A 259 10.06 20.65 -3.36
N ASP A 260 10.37 20.86 -4.64
CA ASP A 260 9.90 21.99 -5.47
C ASP A 260 8.94 21.57 -6.59
N ALA A 261 8.73 20.27 -6.81
CA ALA A 261 7.81 19.76 -7.82
C ALA A 261 7.02 18.54 -7.35
N VAL A 262 5.83 18.32 -7.89
CA VAL A 262 5.01 17.12 -7.59
C VAL A 262 5.66 15.81 -8.04
N THR A 263 6.54 15.85 -9.04
CA THR A 263 7.28 14.71 -9.60
C THR A 263 8.61 14.42 -8.89
N THR A 264 8.87 15.08 -7.77
CA THR A 264 10.07 14.82 -6.96
C THR A 264 10.02 13.40 -6.38
N PRO A 265 11.13 12.64 -6.37
CA PRO A 265 11.24 11.39 -5.61
C PRO A 265 10.78 11.55 -4.17
N TYR A 266 9.84 10.72 -3.74
CA TYR A 266 9.17 10.87 -2.47
C TYR A 266 9.19 9.54 -1.69
N ILE A 267 10.41 9.08 -1.41
CA ILE A 267 10.71 7.85 -0.68
C ILE A 267 10.43 8.08 0.80
N GLN A 268 9.53 7.29 1.38
CA GLN A 268 9.08 7.35 2.76
C GLN A 268 9.81 6.35 3.66
N GLY A 269 10.24 5.23 3.08
CA GLY A 269 11.00 4.20 3.77
C GLY A 269 12.01 3.54 2.85
N LEU A 270 13.21 3.29 3.37
CA LEU A 270 14.26 2.47 2.74
C LEU A 270 14.76 1.45 3.76
N LEU A 271 14.58 0.16 3.46
CA LEU A 271 15.06 -0.93 4.32
C LEU A 271 15.93 -1.89 3.52
N VAL A 272 16.99 -2.39 4.15
CA VAL A 272 17.87 -3.42 3.58
C VAL A 272 18.10 -4.52 4.61
N ALA A 273 17.74 -5.74 4.26
CA ALA A 273 18.11 -6.95 4.99
C ALA A 273 19.10 -7.77 4.18
N ARG A 274 20.09 -8.35 4.85
CA ARG A 274 21.06 -9.26 4.24
C ARG A 274 21.41 -10.38 5.21
N HIS A 275 21.56 -11.60 4.70
CA HIS A 275 21.81 -12.79 5.52
C HIS A 275 20.73 -13.01 6.60
N GLY A 276 19.47 -12.73 6.24
CA GLY A 276 18.32 -12.84 7.16
C GLY A 276 18.30 -11.81 8.30
N ARG A 277 19.10 -10.74 8.22
CA ARG A 277 19.18 -9.69 9.26
C ARG A 277 18.90 -8.31 8.69
N LEU A 278 18.06 -7.54 9.36
CA LEU A 278 17.79 -6.14 9.04
C LEU A 278 19.02 -5.28 9.39
N ALA A 279 19.60 -4.62 8.39
CA ALA A 279 20.87 -3.91 8.51
C ALA A 279 20.77 -2.39 8.28
N LEU A 280 19.78 -1.95 7.51
CA LEU A 280 19.43 -0.55 7.30
C LEU A 280 17.91 -0.39 7.42
N GLU A 281 17.46 0.66 8.11
CA GLU A 281 16.10 1.18 8.03
C GLU A 281 16.18 2.70 8.17
N GLU A 282 15.61 3.42 7.21
CA GLU A 282 15.53 4.87 7.22
C GLU A 282 14.14 5.29 6.80
N TYR A 283 13.61 6.30 7.48
CA TYR A 283 12.27 6.83 7.23
C TYR A 283 12.33 8.34 7.01
N PHE A 284 11.43 8.84 6.17
CA PHE A 284 11.41 10.21 5.69
C PHE A 284 9.98 10.74 5.65
N TYR A 285 9.84 12.06 5.52
CA TYR A 285 8.54 12.74 5.34
C TYR A 285 7.52 12.41 6.45
N GLY A 286 7.99 12.33 7.69
CA GLY A 286 7.14 12.05 8.87
C GLY A 286 6.66 10.60 8.97
N PHE A 287 7.13 9.71 8.10
CA PHE A 287 6.90 8.27 8.25
C PHE A 287 7.89 7.66 9.24
N ASP A 288 7.51 6.51 9.78
CA ASP A 288 8.31 5.72 10.70
C ASP A 288 8.06 4.22 10.51
N LYS A 289 8.71 3.40 11.35
CA LYS A 289 8.61 1.93 11.29
C LYS A 289 7.20 1.37 11.55
N ASN A 290 6.33 2.13 12.23
CA ASN A 290 4.99 1.72 12.62
C ASN A 290 3.93 2.25 11.66
N LYS A 291 4.22 3.32 10.92
CA LYS A 291 3.29 3.89 9.94
C LYS A 291 3.07 2.93 8.77
N LEU A 292 1.83 2.54 8.57
CA LEU A 292 1.43 1.59 7.53
C LEU A 292 1.41 2.27 6.17
N HIS A 293 1.75 1.50 5.14
CA HIS A 293 1.69 1.94 3.75
C HIS A 293 0.76 1.03 2.97
N ASP A 294 -0.09 1.63 2.14
CA ASP A 294 -0.81 0.91 1.10
C ASP A 294 0.23 0.30 0.14
N THR A 295 0.29 -1.03 0.09
CA THR A 295 1.23 -1.74 -0.80
C THR A 295 0.83 -1.67 -2.27
N ARG A 296 -0.38 -1.20 -2.58
CA ARG A 296 -0.99 -1.18 -3.91
C ARG A 296 -0.84 -2.56 -4.56
N SER A 297 -0.46 -2.59 -5.83
CA SER A 297 -0.25 -3.81 -6.60
C SER A 297 0.81 -4.77 -6.04
N ALA A 298 1.72 -4.34 -5.15
CA ALA A 298 2.68 -5.27 -4.54
C ALA A 298 1.96 -6.32 -3.67
N GLY A 299 0.73 -6.03 -3.21
CA GLY A 299 -0.12 -7.00 -2.52
C GLY A 299 -0.55 -8.19 -3.39
N LYS A 300 -0.46 -8.12 -4.73
CA LYS A 300 -0.74 -9.26 -5.61
C LYS A 300 0.22 -10.43 -5.33
N SER A 301 1.49 -10.13 -5.08
CA SER A 301 2.51 -11.14 -4.72
C SER A 301 2.17 -11.85 -3.39
N LEU A 302 1.50 -11.15 -2.46
CA LEU A 302 0.96 -11.77 -1.26
C LEU A 302 -0.19 -12.72 -1.59
N THR A 303 -1.14 -12.31 -2.43
CA THR A 303 -2.27 -13.17 -2.84
C THR A 303 -1.80 -14.41 -3.57
N THR A 304 -0.85 -14.31 -4.51
CA THR A 304 -0.27 -15.48 -5.16
C THR A 304 0.47 -16.37 -4.15
N THR A 305 1.14 -15.80 -3.16
CA THR A 305 1.71 -16.58 -2.04
C THR A 305 0.64 -17.34 -1.26
N LEU A 306 -0.52 -16.73 -0.99
CA LEU A 306 -1.64 -17.42 -0.32
C LEU A 306 -2.21 -18.57 -1.15
N VAL A 307 -2.22 -18.46 -2.49
CA VAL A 307 -2.57 -19.57 -3.40
C VAL A 307 -1.62 -20.75 -3.18
N GLY A 308 -0.31 -20.49 -3.18
CA GLY A 308 0.71 -21.50 -2.89
C GLY A 308 0.51 -22.16 -1.52
N ILE A 309 0.26 -21.36 -0.49
CA ILE A 309 0.02 -21.88 0.87
C ILE A 309 -1.26 -22.73 0.91
N ALA A 310 -2.32 -22.34 0.19
CA ALA A 310 -3.55 -23.12 0.12
C ALA A 310 -3.30 -24.49 -0.53
N MET A 311 -2.54 -24.54 -1.64
CA MET A 311 -2.13 -25.78 -2.30
C MET A 311 -1.29 -26.65 -1.36
N ASP A 312 -0.29 -26.09 -0.68
CA ASP A 312 0.57 -26.81 0.27
C ASP A 312 -0.21 -27.38 1.46
N ARG A 313 -1.33 -26.74 1.84
CA ARG A 313 -2.22 -27.19 2.92
C ARG A 313 -3.35 -28.11 2.44
N GLY A 314 -3.28 -28.60 1.20
CA GLY A 314 -4.19 -29.61 0.66
C GLY A 314 -5.54 -29.06 0.20
N ALA A 315 -5.65 -27.77 -0.10
CA ALA A 315 -6.80 -27.25 -0.82
C ALA A 315 -6.93 -27.99 -2.16
N ARG A 316 -8.16 -28.34 -2.55
CA ARG A 316 -8.42 -29.24 -3.69
C ARG A 316 -8.39 -28.48 -5.02
N PHE A 317 -7.23 -27.95 -5.39
CA PHE A 317 -6.93 -27.40 -6.70
C PHE A 317 -5.41 -27.40 -6.93
N ASP A 318 -5.02 -27.20 -8.18
CA ASP A 318 -3.65 -26.97 -8.61
C ASP A 318 -3.60 -25.89 -9.70
N ALA A 319 -2.41 -25.62 -10.23
CA ALA A 319 -2.23 -24.64 -11.29
C ALA A 319 -3.00 -24.98 -12.59
N ALA A 320 -3.25 -26.26 -12.88
CA ALA A 320 -3.95 -26.69 -14.09
C ALA A 320 -5.48 -26.72 -13.92
N THR A 321 -5.96 -26.57 -12.68
CA THR A 321 -7.40 -26.63 -12.37
C THR A 321 -8.16 -25.52 -13.10
N PRO A 322 -9.22 -25.85 -13.86
CA PRO A 322 -10.07 -24.86 -14.50
C PRO A 322 -10.76 -23.97 -13.46
N VAL A 323 -10.65 -22.65 -13.60
CA VAL A 323 -11.14 -21.68 -12.62
C VAL A 323 -12.65 -21.84 -12.40
N LEU A 324 -13.44 -21.97 -13.48
CA LEU A 324 -14.89 -22.12 -13.39
C LEU A 324 -15.34 -23.33 -12.55
N SER A 325 -14.53 -24.41 -12.50
CA SER A 325 -14.87 -25.60 -11.69
C SER A 325 -14.89 -25.32 -10.18
N LEU A 326 -14.21 -24.26 -9.74
CA LEU A 326 -14.13 -23.83 -8.34
C LEU A 326 -15.28 -22.91 -7.92
N PHE A 327 -16.13 -22.50 -8.87
CA PHE A 327 -17.28 -21.63 -8.62
C PHE A 327 -18.61 -22.26 -9.07
N PRO A 328 -18.97 -23.46 -8.56
CA PRO A 328 -20.18 -24.17 -9.00
C PRO A 328 -21.49 -23.41 -8.71
N ASN A 329 -21.47 -22.44 -7.80
CA ASN A 329 -22.63 -21.61 -7.46
C ASN A 329 -22.94 -20.55 -8.54
N TYR A 330 -21.99 -20.20 -9.40
CA TYR A 330 -22.22 -19.29 -10.51
C TYR A 330 -22.71 -20.07 -11.72
N LYS A 331 -24.03 -20.01 -11.95
CA LYS A 331 -24.70 -20.78 -13.01
C LYS A 331 -24.75 -20.06 -14.36
N THR A 332 -24.70 -18.73 -14.35
CA THR A 332 -24.84 -17.89 -15.54
C THR A 332 -23.79 -16.79 -15.54
N PHE A 333 -23.33 -16.44 -16.74
CA PHE A 333 -22.33 -15.41 -17.00
C PHE A 333 -22.86 -14.43 -18.04
N ALA A 334 -22.60 -13.14 -17.87
CA ALA A 334 -23.04 -12.11 -18.83
C ALA A 334 -22.44 -12.32 -20.23
N ASN A 335 -21.18 -12.77 -20.27
CA ASN A 335 -20.46 -13.12 -21.50
C ASN A 335 -20.05 -14.60 -21.46
N ASP A 336 -20.97 -15.51 -21.76
CA ASP A 336 -20.63 -16.95 -21.83
C ASP A 336 -19.83 -17.24 -23.11
N ASP A 337 -18.62 -17.77 -22.94
CA ASP A 337 -17.67 -18.06 -24.02
C ASP A 337 -16.97 -19.39 -23.69
N ALA A 338 -16.88 -20.28 -24.69
CA ALA A 338 -16.27 -21.61 -24.53
C ALA A 338 -14.82 -21.55 -24.02
N ARG A 339 -14.07 -20.47 -24.33
CA ARG A 339 -12.69 -20.24 -23.87
C ARG A 339 -12.60 -20.11 -22.35
N LYS A 340 -13.62 -19.58 -21.68
CA LYS A 340 -13.63 -19.42 -20.21
C LYS A 340 -13.47 -20.73 -19.46
N ARG A 341 -13.99 -21.83 -20.04
CA ARG A 341 -13.87 -23.18 -19.48
C ARG A 341 -12.44 -23.72 -19.50
N ARG A 342 -11.55 -23.10 -20.27
CA ARG A 342 -10.11 -23.43 -20.34
C ARG A 342 -9.23 -22.49 -19.53
N VAL A 343 -9.78 -21.44 -18.93
CA VAL A 343 -9.01 -20.57 -18.02
C VAL A 343 -8.67 -21.35 -16.76
N THR A 344 -7.38 -21.46 -16.44
CA THR A 344 -6.87 -22.22 -15.30
C THR A 344 -6.33 -21.28 -14.22
N VAL A 345 -6.10 -21.81 -13.02
CA VAL A 345 -5.45 -21.05 -11.93
C VAL A 345 -4.09 -20.50 -12.37
N ARG A 346 -3.33 -21.26 -13.16
CA ARG A 346 -2.06 -20.81 -13.77
C ARG A 346 -2.25 -19.53 -14.58
N HIS A 347 -3.28 -19.49 -15.43
CA HIS A 347 -3.51 -18.33 -16.28
C HIS A 347 -3.83 -17.06 -15.47
N LEU A 348 -4.49 -17.18 -14.31
CA LEU A 348 -4.67 -16.05 -13.41
C LEU A 348 -3.36 -15.64 -12.74
N LEU A 349 -2.56 -16.61 -12.28
CA LEU A 349 -1.26 -16.37 -11.62
C LEU A 349 -0.24 -15.68 -12.54
N SER A 350 -0.25 -16.01 -13.84
CA SER A 350 0.68 -15.48 -14.85
C SER A 350 0.11 -14.33 -15.68
N MET A 351 -1.00 -13.70 -15.26
CA MET A 351 -1.64 -12.59 -15.97
C MET A 351 -2.08 -12.92 -17.42
N SER A 352 -2.31 -14.19 -17.73
CA SER A 352 -2.56 -14.68 -19.10
C SER A 352 -3.93 -15.34 -19.25
N SER A 353 -4.95 -14.83 -18.56
CA SER A 353 -6.30 -15.40 -18.54
C SER A 353 -7.03 -15.30 -19.89
N GLY A 354 -6.69 -14.29 -20.69
CA GLY A 354 -7.42 -13.95 -21.92
C GLY A 354 -8.70 -13.15 -21.67
N PHE A 355 -9.03 -12.79 -20.42
CA PHE A 355 -10.10 -11.84 -20.14
C PHE A 355 -9.79 -10.49 -20.78
N ALA A 356 -10.83 -9.77 -21.20
CA ALA A 356 -10.75 -8.36 -21.58
C ALA A 356 -10.48 -7.52 -20.32
N CYS A 357 -9.24 -7.54 -19.88
CA CYS A 357 -8.79 -7.00 -18.62
C CYS A 357 -7.35 -6.53 -18.79
N ASP A 358 -7.18 -5.22 -18.75
CA ASP A 358 -5.90 -4.55 -18.88
C ASP A 358 -5.97 -3.30 -18.00
N ASP A 359 -5.21 -3.31 -16.91
CA ASP A 359 -5.15 -2.17 -15.98
C ASP A 359 -4.42 -0.96 -16.60
N ASP A 360 -3.71 -1.14 -17.73
CA ASP A 360 -3.06 -0.05 -18.46
C ASP A 360 -3.99 0.60 -19.52
N ASP A 361 -5.21 0.07 -19.73
CA ASP A 361 -6.23 0.64 -20.61
C ASP A 361 -7.52 0.97 -19.82
N ASP A 362 -7.78 2.27 -19.63
CA ASP A 362 -8.98 2.78 -18.93
C ASP A 362 -10.29 2.34 -19.60
N ASN A 363 -10.29 1.97 -20.88
CA ASN A 363 -11.47 1.48 -21.60
C ASN A 363 -11.69 -0.03 -21.44
N SER A 364 -10.71 -0.75 -20.89
CA SER A 364 -10.82 -2.18 -20.67
C SER A 364 -11.91 -2.47 -19.63
N PRO A 365 -12.90 -3.32 -19.92
CA PRO A 365 -13.98 -3.59 -18.97
C PRO A 365 -13.45 -4.27 -17.70
N GLY A 366 -12.31 -4.96 -17.76
CA GLY A 366 -11.69 -5.58 -16.59
C GLY A 366 -10.70 -4.68 -15.84
N ASN A 367 -10.48 -3.44 -16.29
CA ASN A 367 -9.61 -2.48 -15.61
C ASN A 367 -9.98 -2.33 -14.12
N GLU A 368 -8.97 -2.22 -13.26
CA GLU A 368 -9.13 -2.10 -11.80
C GLU A 368 -10.12 -1.00 -11.39
N ASP A 369 -9.99 0.22 -11.94
CA ASP A 369 -10.83 1.36 -11.59
C ASP A 369 -12.28 1.16 -12.07
N ASN A 370 -12.48 0.52 -13.24
CA ASN A 370 -13.80 0.17 -13.74
C ASN A 370 -14.49 -0.87 -12.85
N MET A 371 -13.76 -1.89 -12.38
CA MET A 371 -14.28 -2.87 -11.43
C MET A 371 -14.63 -2.25 -10.07
N GLN A 372 -13.78 -1.34 -9.57
CA GLN A 372 -13.91 -0.75 -8.24
C GLN A 372 -14.97 0.35 -8.16
N SER A 373 -15.18 1.12 -9.23
CA SER A 373 -16.10 2.26 -9.25
C SER A 373 -17.56 1.87 -9.57
N GLN A 374 -17.79 0.75 -10.24
CA GLN A 374 -19.13 0.30 -10.60
C GLN A 374 -19.88 -0.34 -9.42
N THR A 375 -21.21 -0.21 -9.41
CA THR A 375 -22.10 -0.78 -8.37
C THR A 375 -23.04 -1.87 -8.89
N ALA A 376 -23.09 -2.08 -10.20
CA ALA A 376 -24.00 -3.03 -10.85
C ALA A 376 -23.73 -4.50 -10.48
N GLN A 377 -22.47 -4.83 -10.21
CA GLN A 377 -22.04 -6.16 -9.78
C GLN A 377 -21.07 -6.05 -8.58
N PRO A 378 -21.59 -6.06 -7.33
CA PRO A 378 -20.76 -5.91 -6.13
C PRO A 378 -19.91 -7.16 -5.81
N ASP A 379 -20.28 -8.33 -6.33
CA ASP A 379 -19.44 -9.53 -6.23
C ASP A 379 -18.33 -9.46 -7.28
N TRP A 380 -17.18 -8.92 -6.91
CA TRP A 380 -16.04 -8.77 -7.81
C TRP A 380 -15.45 -10.10 -8.31
N TYR A 381 -15.74 -11.24 -7.67
CA TYR A 381 -15.38 -12.55 -8.23
C TYR A 381 -16.30 -12.89 -9.41
N LYS A 382 -17.61 -12.65 -9.24
CA LYS A 382 -18.57 -12.78 -10.34
C LYS A 382 -18.29 -11.76 -11.45
N TYR A 383 -17.93 -10.53 -11.12
CA TYR A 383 -17.54 -9.49 -12.09
C TYR A 383 -16.41 -9.99 -13.01
N ALA A 384 -15.31 -10.48 -12.44
CA ALA A 384 -14.18 -10.99 -13.20
C ALA A 384 -14.59 -12.16 -14.13
N LEU A 385 -15.49 -13.04 -13.65
CA LEU A 385 -16.03 -14.14 -14.44
C LEU A 385 -17.06 -13.71 -15.49
N ASP A 386 -17.68 -12.54 -15.33
CA ASP A 386 -18.62 -11.96 -16.29
C ASP A 386 -17.90 -11.20 -17.41
N LEU A 387 -16.62 -10.84 -17.27
CA LEU A 387 -15.84 -10.13 -18.31
C LEU A 387 -15.82 -10.87 -19.66
N PRO A 388 -15.85 -10.17 -20.80
CA PRO A 388 -15.67 -10.82 -22.11
C PRO A 388 -14.25 -11.41 -22.26
N MET A 389 -14.06 -12.33 -23.19
CA MET A 389 -12.76 -12.87 -23.55
C MET A 389 -12.16 -12.04 -24.70
N ALA A 390 -10.97 -11.47 -24.49
CA ALA A 390 -10.21 -10.76 -25.52
C ALA A 390 -9.29 -11.69 -26.33
N HIS A 391 -8.69 -12.68 -25.68
CA HIS A 391 -7.66 -13.58 -26.27
C HIS A 391 -7.85 -15.04 -25.83
N GLU A 392 -7.11 -15.96 -26.45
CA GLU A 392 -7.04 -17.34 -25.95
C GLU A 392 -6.31 -17.40 -24.59
N PRO A 393 -6.75 -18.23 -23.63
CA PRO A 393 -6.04 -18.39 -22.37
C PRO A 393 -4.60 -18.88 -22.59
N GLY A 394 -3.63 -18.16 -22.04
CA GLY A 394 -2.20 -18.41 -22.23
C GLY A 394 -1.58 -17.80 -23.49
N GLU A 395 -2.36 -17.18 -24.38
CA GLU A 395 -1.84 -16.57 -25.61
C GLU A 395 -1.05 -15.29 -25.34
N ARG A 396 -1.59 -14.41 -24.48
CA ARG A 396 -1.02 -13.10 -24.14
C ARG A 396 -1.15 -12.85 -22.65
N ALA A 397 -0.16 -12.17 -22.09
CA ALA A 397 -0.23 -11.66 -20.72
C ALA A 397 -0.58 -10.17 -20.71
N LEU A 398 -1.68 -9.83 -20.04
CA LEU A 398 -2.17 -8.48 -19.81
C LEU A 398 -2.34 -8.29 -18.32
N TYR A 399 -1.80 -7.19 -17.78
CA TYR A 399 -1.81 -6.94 -16.36
C TYR A 399 -3.24 -6.73 -15.87
N CYS A 400 -3.75 -7.63 -15.03
CA CYS A 400 -5.19 -7.73 -14.76
C CYS A 400 -5.50 -7.91 -13.27
N SER A 401 -5.94 -6.85 -12.61
CA SER A 401 -6.34 -6.88 -11.19
C SER A 401 -7.58 -7.73 -10.92
N ALA A 402 -8.58 -7.70 -11.82
CA ALA A 402 -9.79 -8.53 -11.67
C ALA A 402 -9.44 -10.03 -11.64
N GLY A 403 -8.48 -10.46 -12.45
CA GLY A 403 -7.99 -11.84 -12.51
C GLY A 403 -7.27 -12.26 -11.23
N VAL A 404 -6.42 -11.40 -10.66
CA VAL A 404 -5.76 -11.68 -9.38
C VAL A 404 -6.76 -11.64 -8.22
N ASN A 405 -7.73 -10.73 -8.22
CA ASN A 405 -8.78 -10.74 -7.19
C ASN A 405 -9.56 -12.07 -7.19
N LEU A 406 -9.82 -12.65 -8.37
CA LEU A 406 -10.46 -13.95 -8.50
C LEU A 406 -9.67 -15.11 -7.86
N LEU A 407 -8.34 -15.00 -7.73
CA LEU A 407 -7.54 -15.96 -6.95
C LEU A 407 -7.89 -15.94 -5.45
N GLY A 408 -8.30 -14.79 -4.92
CA GLY A 408 -8.87 -14.69 -3.57
C GLY A 408 -10.13 -15.56 -3.44
N GLY A 409 -11.02 -15.48 -4.44
CA GLY A 409 -12.19 -16.34 -4.55
C GLY A 409 -11.83 -17.83 -4.66
N VAL A 410 -10.80 -18.18 -5.42
CA VAL A 410 -10.28 -19.56 -5.50
C VAL A 410 -9.88 -20.08 -4.13
N ILE A 411 -9.13 -19.30 -3.34
CA ILE A 411 -8.74 -19.65 -1.97
C ILE A 411 -9.99 -19.82 -1.09
N THR A 412 -10.89 -18.84 -1.08
CA THR A 412 -12.11 -18.87 -0.26
C THR A 412 -12.97 -20.10 -0.57
N ARG A 413 -13.17 -20.41 -1.85
CA ARG A 413 -14.01 -21.55 -2.29
C ARG A 413 -13.35 -22.89 -2.01
N ALA A 414 -12.06 -23.04 -2.28
CA ALA A 414 -11.36 -24.31 -2.08
C ALA A 414 -11.11 -24.65 -0.61
N THR A 415 -11.00 -23.65 0.26
CA THR A 415 -10.71 -23.84 1.69
C THR A 415 -11.94 -23.71 2.59
N GLY A 416 -13.01 -23.07 2.09
CA GLY A 416 -14.19 -22.71 2.89
C GLY A 416 -13.92 -21.63 3.94
N LYS A 417 -12.76 -20.96 3.90
CA LYS A 417 -12.37 -19.91 4.85
C LYS A 417 -12.55 -18.54 4.23
N TRP A 418 -12.93 -17.57 5.05
CA TRP A 418 -12.90 -16.15 4.68
C TRP A 418 -11.46 -15.71 4.44
N LEU A 419 -11.20 -14.90 3.40
CA LEU A 419 -9.83 -14.62 2.98
C LEU A 419 -8.98 -13.91 4.05
N PRO A 420 -9.49 -12.93 4.82
CA PRO A 420 -8.77 -12.36 5.96
C PRO A 420 -8.38 -13.37 7.05
N ASP A 421 -9.25 -14.33 7.36
CA ASP A 421 -8.92 -15.42 8.31
C ASP A 421 -7.81 -16.32 7.73
N PHE A 422 -7.89 -16.63 6.44
CA PHE A 422 -6.84 -17.40 5.78
C PHE A 422 -5.50 -16.65 5.79
N LEU A 423 -5.47 -15.38 5.41
CA LEU A 423 -4.28 -14.52 5.50
C LEU A 423 -3.69 -14.52 6.91
N TYR A 424 -4.52 -14.26 7.93
CA TYR A 424 -4.08 -14.17 9.32
C TYR A 424 -3.41 -15.47 9.79
N GLU A 425 -4.10 -16.61 9.63
CA GLU A 425 -3.64 -17.90 10.12
C GLU A 425 -2.43 -18.46 9.35
N ASN A 426 -2.38 -18.19 8.05
CA ASN A 426 -1.50 -18.91 7.14
C ASN A 426 -0.23 -18.13 6.80
N PHE A 427 -0.28 -16.79 6.86
CA PHE A 427 0.83 -15.91 6.50
C PHE A 427 1.17 -14.91 7.60
N ALA A 428 0.22 -14.08 8.02
CA ALA A 428 0.52 -12.96 8.92
C ALA A 428 1.04 -13.43 10.29
N ARG A 429 0.31 -14.34 10.96
CA ARG A 429 0.72 -14.89 12.25
C ARG A 429 2.03 -15.68 12.17
N PRO A 430 2.27 -16.58 11.20
CA PRO A 430 3.57 -17.23 11.04
C PRO A 430 4.75 -16.27 10.84
N LEU A 431 4.53 -15.09 10.28
CA LEU A 431 5.56 -14.06 10.04
C LEU A 431 5.63 -12.99 11.15
N ASP A 432 4.92 -13.17 12.28
CA ASP A 432 4.82 -12.15 13.34
C ASP A 432 4.30 -10.78 12.83
N ILE A 433 3.45 -10.78 11.80
CA ILE A 433 2.75 -9.59 11.30
C ILE A 433 1.48 -9.40 12.12
N ARG A 434 1.45 -8.35 12.95
CA ARG A 434 0.40 -8.13 13.95
C ARG A 434 -0.53 -6.97 13.63
N THR A 435 -0.10 -6.08 12.76
CA THR A 435 -0.83 -4.85 12.43
C THR A 435 -0.83 -4.68 10.92
N TYR A 436 -2.00 -4.80 10.32
CA TYR A 436 -2.26 -4.56 8.91
C TYR A 436 -3.73 -4.24 8.71
N HIS A 437 -4.07 -3.65 7.56
CA HIS A 437 -5.46 -3.44 7.16
C HIS A 437 -5.66 -4.03 5.76
N MET A 438 -6.51 -5.05 5.66
CA MET A 438 -6.85 -5.68 4.38
C MET A 438 -8.14 -5.06 3.84
N ASN A 439 -8.10 -4.51 2.64
CA ASN A 439 -9.27 -3.97 1.94
C ASN A 439 -10.30 -5.08 1.75
N LEU A 440 -11.57 -4.74 1.94
CA LEU A 440 -12.68 -5.64 1.67
C LEU A 440 -13.39 -5.22 0.38
N THR A 441 -13.84 -6.22 -0.37
CA THR A 441 -14.75 -6.04 -1.50
C THR A 441 -16.13 -5.57 -1.00
N PRO A 442 -17.03 -5.09 -1.88
CA PRO A 442 -18.39 -4.71 -1.49
C PRO A 442 -19.17 -5.84 -0.81
N THR A 443 -18.89 -7.11 -1.16
CA THR A 443 -19.49 -8.29 -0.52
C THR A 443 -18.85 -8.66 0.83
N GLY A 444 -17.80 -7.96 1.25
CA GLY A 444 -17.13 -8.14 2.53
C GLY A 444 -16.11 -9.29 2.58
N ASP A 445 -15.70 -9.85 1.43
CA ASP A 445 -14.52 -10.72 1.35
C ASP A 445 -13.24 -9.89 1.15
N GLY A 446 -12.06 -10.49 1.31
CA GLY A 446 -10.80 -9.79 1.10
C GLY A 446 -10.56 -9.43 -0.38
N TYR A 447 -10.07 -8.22 -0.63
CA TYR A 447 -9.60 -7.82 -1.96
C TYR A 447 -8.23 -8.42 -2.24
N GLY A 448 -8.13 -9.26 -3.28
CA GLY A 448 -6.91 -10.02 -3.58
C GLY A 448 -5.92 -9.30 -4.49
N ALA A 449 -6.29 -8.21 -5.16
CA ALA A 449 -5.42 -7.59 -6.16
C ALA A 449 -4.49 -6.49 -5.64
N GLY A 450 -4.41 -6.27 -4.33
CA GLY A 450 -3.53 -5.26 -3.75
C GLY A 450 -4.16 -4.54 -2.57
N GLY A 451 -3.67 -3.35 -2.27
CA GLY A 451 -4.30 -2.42 -1.33
C GLY A 451 -3.96 -2.66 0.14
N ILE A 452 -3.48 -3.86 0.50
CA ILE A 452 -3.21 -4.20 1.89
C ILE A 452 -2.18 -3.23 2.49
N TYR A 453 -2.51 -2.72 3.67
CA TYR A 453 -1.65 -1.82 4.42
C TYR A 453 -0.70 -2.61 5.31
N LEU A 454 0.61 -2.43 5.14
CA LEU A 454 1.65 -3.12 5.91
C LEU A 454 2.65 -2.12 6.50
N ARG A 455 3.28 -2.50 7.63
CA ARG A 455 4.46 -1.79 8.13
C ARG A 455 5.64 -2.06 7.19
N PRO A 456 6.58 -1.12 7.01
CA PRO A 456 7.73 -1.33 6.12
C PRO A 456 8.53 -2.60 6.44
N ARG A 457 8.73 -2.90 7.73
CA ARG A 457 9.43 -4.13 8.16
C ARG A 457 8.65 -5.41 7.86
N ASP A 458 7.32 -5.37 7.89
CA ASP A 458 6.47 -6.52 7.56
C ASP A 458 6.37 -6.73 6.04
N PHE A 459 6.35 -5.64 5.27
CA PHE A 459 6.43 -5.70 3.81
C PHE A 459 7.75 -6.34 3.35
N LEU A 460 8.89 -5.98 3.97
CA LEU A 460 10.19 -6.59 3.70
C LEU A 460 10.22 -8.11 3.95
N LYS A 461 9.40 -8.62 4.91
CA LYS A 461 9.33 -10.06 5.19
C LYS A 461 8.79 -10.87 4.02
N LEU A 462 7.96 -10.28 3.15
CA LEU A 462 7.49 -10.97 1.94
C LEU A 462 8.67 -11.37 1.05
N GLY A 463 9.61 -10.45 0.83
CA GLY A 463 10.83 -10.73 0.08
C GLY A 463 11.76 -11.70 0.80
N GLN A 464 11.95 -11.52 2.11
CA GLN A 464 12.80 -12.42 2.91
C GLN A 464 12.27 -13.85 2.94
N LEU A 465 10.94 -14.01 3.01
CA LEU A 465 10.29 -15.32 2.95
C LEU A 465 10.68 -16.04 1.65
N PHE A 466 10.65 -15.35 0.52
CA PHE A 466 11.02 -15.93 -0.78
C PHE A 466 12.52 -16.18 -0.89
N LEU A 467 13.35 -15.24 -0.41
CA LEU A 467 14.80 -15.42 -0.35
C LEU A 467 15.18 -16.68 0.43
N ASP A 468 14.51 -16.95 1.54
CA ASP A 468 14.73 -18.12 2.41
C ASP A 468 13.99 -19.38 1.94
N GLY A 469 13.56 -19.44 0.68
CA GLY A 469 12.89 -20.62 0.11
C GLY A 469 11.56 -20.96 0.80
N GLY A 470 10.83 -19.94 1.24
CA GLY A 470 9.52 -20.03 1.88
C GLY A 470 9.58 -20.27 3.38
N ARG A 471 10.74 -20.03 4.01
CA ARG A 471 10.93 -20.19 5.45
C ARG A 471 10.98 -18.83 6.15
N TRP A 472 10.43 -18.78 7.35
CA TRP A 472 10.61 -17.67 8.28
C TRP A 472 11.01 -18.24 9.63
N ARG A 473 12.17 -17.82 10.15
CA ARG A 473 12.73 -18.30 11.44
C ARG A 473 12.72 -19.83 11.58
N GLY A 474 13.09 -20.52 10.51
CA GLY A 474 13.13 -21.99 10.44
C GLY A 474 11.80 -22.68 10.17
N ARG A 475 10.66 -21.98 10.29
CA ARG A 475 9.33 -22.51 9.97
C ARG A 475 9.06 -22.39 8.47
N GLN A 476 8.67 -23.48 7.82
CA GLN A 476 8.16 -23.43 6.45
C GLN A 476 6.74 -22.82 6.46
N VAL A 477 6.56 -21.73 5.72
CA VAL A 477 5.27 -21.02 5.61
C VAL A 477 4.61 -21.35 4.28
N VAL A 478 5.38 -21.27 3.19
CA VAL A 478 5.02 -21.70 1.83
C VAL A 478 6.14 -22.59 1.29
N SER A 479 5.88 -23.58 0.46
CA SER A 479 6.88 -24.55 0.05
C SER A 479 7.98 -23.93 -0.80
N ARG A 480 9.21 -24.48 -0.69
CA ARG A 480 10.32 -24.12 -1.57
C ARG A 480 9.97 -24.31 -3.05
N LYS A 481 9.23 -25.38 -3.36
CA LYS A 481 8.71 -25.66 -4.71
C LYS A 481 7.85 -24.50 -5.22
N TRP A 482 6.94 -23.98 -4.39
CA TRP A 482 6.14 -22.83 -4.78
C TRP A 482 6.99 -21.58 -5.01
N VAL A 483 7.97 -21.30 -4.16
CA VAL A 483 8.90 -20.16 -4.35
C VAL A 483 9.61 -20.26 -5.69
N GLU A 484 10.22 -21.42 -5.99
CA GLU A 484 10.90 -21.67 -7.26
C GLU A 484 9.96 -21.52 -8.47
N GLN A 485 8.72 -22.00 -8.36
CA GLN A 485 7.73 -21.84 -9.42
C GLN A 485 7.28 -20.38 -9.57
N ALA A 486 7.03 -19.68 -8.47
CA ALA A 486 6.48 -18.33 -8.50
C ALA A 486 7.48 -17.29 -9.02
N THR A 487 8.78 -17.55 -8.88
CA THR A 487 9.85 -16.66 -9.39
C THR A 487 10.51 -17.17 -10.68
N ALA A 488 9.90 -18.17 -11.34
CA ALA A 488 10.30 -18.59 -12.69
C ALA A 488 9.56 -17.78 -13.75
N PRO A 489 10.13 -17.58 -14.96
CA PRO A 489 9.44 -16.89 -16.05
C PRO A 489 8.26 -17.73 -16.54
N HIS A 490 7.05 -17.16 -16.50
CA HIS A 490 5.82 -17.76 -17.02
C HIS A 490 5.18 -16.94 -18.14
N ALA A 491 5.44 -15.63 -18.17
CA ALA A 491 4.89 -14.72 -19.16
C ALA A 491 5.82 -13.53 -19.38
N SER A 492 5.58 -12.77 -20.44
CA SER A 492 6.17 -11.46 -20.68
C SER A 492 5.06 -10.44 -20.85
N ILE A 493 5.01 -9.43 -19.98
CA ILE A 493 4.04 -8.34 -20.04
C ILE A 493 4.61 -7.25 -20.95
N HIS A 494 3.77 -6.76 -21.87
CA HIS A 494 4.17 -5.81 -22.93
C HIS A 494 5.34 -6.30 -23.79
N ASN A 495 5.58 -7.62 -23.86
CA ASN A 495 6.72 -8.26 -24.52
C ASN A 495 8.10 -7.71 -24.08
N ALA A 496 8.18 -7.12 -22.88
CA ALA A 496 9.36 -6.42 -22.40
C ALA A 496 9.77 -6.83 -21.00
N ASN A 497 8.80 -7.22 -20.16
CA ASN A 497 9.03 -7.48 -18.74
C ASN A 497 8.62 -8.91 -18.40
N ASP A 498 9.61 -9.73 -18.04
CA ASP A 498 9.36 -11.10 -17.62
C ASP A 498 8.60 -11.13 -16.29
N TYR A 499 7.63 -12.03 -16.20
CA TYR A 499 6.71 -12.14 -15.08
C TYR A 499 6.56 -13.59 -14.63
N GLY A 500 6.64 -13.78 -13.31
CA GLY A 500 6.35 -15.03 -12.63
C GLY A 500 4.91 -15.10 -12.12
N TYR A 501 4.67 -15.83 -11.03
CA TYR A 501 3.37 -15.84 -10.37
C TYR A 501 3.22 -14.68 -9.39
N GLY A 502 2.92 -13.50 -9.94
CA GLY A 502 2.77 -12.26 -9.18
C GLY A 502 4.10 -11.58 -8.87
N TRP A 503 5.19 -11.89 -9.58
CA TRP A 503 6.52 -11.32 -9.36
C TRP A 503 7.13 -10.85 -10.68
N TRP A 504 7.64 -9.63 -10.71
CA TRP A 504 8.46 -9.12 -11.82
C TRP A 504 9.85 -9.73 -11.74
N LEU A 505 10.46 -10.05 -12.88
CA LEU A 505 11.77 -10.68 -12.97
C LEU A 505 12.76 -9.72 -13.65
N ASP A 506 13.89 -9.44 -12.99
CA ASP A 506 14.90 -8.51 -13.49
C ASP A 506 16.30 -9.13 -13.52
N GLU A 507 17.19 -8.45 -14.23
CA GLU A 507 18.63 -8.69 -14.20
C GLU A 507 19.38 -7.36 -14.06
N TYR A 508 20.15 -7.22 -12.99
CA TYR A 508 21.03 -6.07 -12.80
C TYR A 508 22.44 -6.33 -13.32
N GLN A 509 23.01 -5.36 -14.01
CA GLN A 509 24.40 -5.35 -14.46
C GLN A 509 25.23 -4.39 -13.62
N VAL A 510 26.06 -4.89 -12.70
CA VAL A 510 26.86 -4.05 -11.81
C VAL A 510 28.29 -4.58 -11.70
N GLY A 511 29.27 -3.73 -12.01
CA GLY A 511 30.69 -4.08 -11.92
C GLY A 511 31.10 -5.26 -12.81
N GLY A 512 30.48 -5.40 -13.98
CA GLY A 512 30.73 -6.51 -14.92
C GLY A 512 30.12 -7.86 -14.51
N LYS A 513 29.31 -7.89 -13.43
CA LYS A 513 28.59 -9.09 -12.99
C LYS A 513 27.08 -8.89 -13.14
N LYS A 514 26.42 -9.97 -13.58
CA LYS A 514 24.96 -10.09 -13.63
C LYS A 514 24.44 -10.54 -12.27
N TYR A 515 23.36 -9.92 -11.79
CA TYR A 515 22.63 -10.32 -10.60
C TYR A 515 21.17 -10.50 -10.98
N ARG A 516 20.62 -11.71 -10.80
CA ARG A 516 19.20 -11.92 -11.00
C ARG A 516 18.46 -11.32 -9.82
N ALA A 517 17.31 -10.73 -10.11
CA ALA A 517 16.43 -10.21 -9.10
C ALA A 517 14.99 -10.54 -9.46
N PHE A 518 14.13 -10.52 -8.46
CA PHE A 518 12.71 -10.49 -8.67
C PHE A 518 12.08 -9.56 -7.64
N HIS A 519 10.97 -8.94 -7.99
CA HIS A 519 10.36 -7.96 -7.12
C HIS A 519 8.84 -7.91 -7.17
N ALA A 520 8.26 -7.48 -6.06
CA ALA A 520 6.88 -7.04 -5.97
C ALA A 520 6.85 -5.52 -6.16
N ALA A 521 5.94 -5.02 -7.01
CA ALA A 521 5.80 -3.58 -7.26
C ALA A 521 4.35 -3.11 -7.13
N GLY A 522 4.19 -1.99 -6.44
CA GLY A 522 2.94 -1.25 -6.31
C GLY A 522 3.09 0.20 -6.77
N ASN A 523 2.02 0.71 -7.36
CA ASN A 523 1.91 2.12 -7.74
C ASN A 523 2.36 3.04 -6.58
N GLY A 524 3.11 4.08 -6.88
CA GLY A 524 3.65 5.00 -5.89
C GLY A 524 5.06 4.70 -5.39
N GLY A 525 5.63 3.55 -5.78
CA GLY A 525 7.00 3.15 -5.40
C GLY A 525 7.04 2.19 -4.21
N GLN A 526 6.01 1.36 -4.06
CA GLN A 526 5.97 0.28 -3.08
C GLN A 526 6.72 -0.92 -3.66
N LEU A 527 7.98 -1.10 -3.30
CA LEU A 527 8.85 -2.11 -3.91
C LEU A 527 9.44 -3.04 -2.85
N VAL A 528 9.45 -4.34 -3.11
CA VAL A 528 10.30 -5.32 -2.41
C VAL A 528 11.10 -6.06 -3.46
N VAL A 529 12.42 -5.83 -3.47
CA VAL A 529 13.36 -6.42 -4.42
C VAL A 529 14.19 -7.49 -3.70
N VAL A 530 14.24 -8.69 -4.28
CA VAL A 530 15.02 -9.82 -3.77
C VAL A 530 16.18 -10.09 -4.72
N ILE A 531 17.40 -10.19 -4.18
CA ILE A 531 18.62 -10.44 -4.96
C ILE A 531 19.33 -11.67 -4.38
N PRO A 532 18.98 -12.89 -4.86
CA PRO A 532 19.45 -14.14 -4.27
C PRO A 532 20.97 -14.28 -4.23
N GLU A 533 21.69 -13.88 -5.29
CA GLU A 533 23.14 -13.98 -5.37
C GLU A 533 23.88 -13.11 -4.33
N LEU A 534 23.18 -12.18 -3.67
CA LEU A 534 23.70 -11.34 -2.60
C LEU A 534 23.12 -11.67 -1.22
N ASP A 535 22.19 -12.63 -1.15
CA ASP A 535 21.41 -12.97 0.04
C ASP A 535 20.79 -11.72 0.67
N MET A 536 20.14 -10.91 -0.17
CA MET A 536 19.73 -9.55 0.16
C MET A 536 18.29 -9.25 -0.29
N VAL A 537 17.56 -8.51 0.55
CA VAL A 537 16.23 -7.97 0.26
C VAL A 537 16.22 -6.48 0.53
N VAL A 538 15.62 -5.72 -0.37
CA VAL A 538 15.46 -4.27 -0.27
C VAL A 538 13.97 -3.95 -0.30
N ALA A 539 13.52 -3.07 0.59
CA ALA A 539 12.18 -2.49 0.50
C ALA A 539 12.23 -0.97 0.35
N PHE A 540 11.42 -0.46 -0.56
CA PHE A 540 11.06 0.95 -0.64
C PHE A 540 9.56 1.09 -0.38
N THR A 541 9.21 2.12 0.40
CA THR A 541 7.84 2.66 0.43
C THR A 541 7.90 4.12 0.04
N ALA A 542 6.91 4.61 -0.70
CA ALA A 542 6.93 5.97 -1.27
C ALA A 542 5.52 6.48 -1.63
N GLY A 543 5.41 7.78 -1.87
CA GLY A 543 4.13 8.44 -2.17
C GLY A 543 3.98 8.97 -3.60
N ASN A 544 4.74 8.47 -4.58
CA ASN A 544 4.71 8.96 -5.98
C ASN A 544 3.57 8.35 -6.82
N TYR A 545 2.35 8.22 -6.27
CA TYR A 545 1.24 7.51 -6.94
C TYR A 545 0.90 8.14 -8.29
N GLY A 546 0.72 7.31 -9.33
CA GLY A 546 0.46 7.78 -10.70
C GLY A 546 1.67 8.35 -11.44
N ASP A 547 2.88 8.25 -10.87
CA ASP A 547 4.12 8.76 -11.49
C ASP A 547 5.18 7.64 -11.65
N PHE A 548 4.88 6.67 -12.52
CA PHE A 548 5.78 5.54 -12.83
C PHE A 548 7.19 5.99 -13.23
N ARG A 549 7.31 7.10 -13.96
CA ARG A 549 8.60 7.62 -14.41
C ARG A 549 9.52 7.96 -13.24
N THR A 550 8.97 8.47 -12.15
CA THR A 550 9.76 8.82 -10.96
C THR A 550 10.08 7.60 -10.12
N TRP A 551 9.08 6.77 -9.79
CA TRP A 551 9.31 5.69 -8.83
C TRP A 551 9.96 4.44 -9.44
N SER A 552 9.89 4.23 -10.77
CA SER A 552 10.63 3.14 -11.44
C SER A 552 12.15 3.27 -11.24
N LYS A 553 12.67 4.49 -11.02
CA LYS A 553 14.08 4.76 -10.73
C LYS A 553 14.54 4.17 -9.40
N PHE A 554 13.64 3.88 -8.46
CA PHE A 554 14.05 3.32 -7.16
C PHE A 554 14.66 1.92 -7.35
N GLY A 555 13.96 1.05 -8.08
CA GLY A 555 14.48 -0.26 -8.49
C GLY A 555 15.50 -0.17 -9.64
N GLY A 556 15.25 0.67 -10.64
CA GLY A 556 16.04 0.72 -11.87
C GLY A 556 17.37 1.47 -11.77
N GLU A 557 17.48 2.47 -10.89
CA GLU A 557 18.67 3.30 -10.72
C GLU A 557 19.27 3.16 -9.32
N LEU A 558 18.48 3.32 -8.25
CA LEU A 558 19.04 3.40 -6.90
C LEU A 558 19.60 2.05 -6.40
N VAL A 559 18.91 0.94 -6.70
CA VAL A 559 19.40 -0.41 -6.37
C VAL A 559 20.75 -0.73 -7.03
N PRO A 560 20.91 -0.64 -8.37
CA PRO A 560 22.18 -0.95 -9.01
C PRO A 560 23.28 0.09 -8.78
N GLN A 561 22.94 1.37 -8.55
CA GLN A 561 23.95 2.43 -8.33
C GLN A 561 24.50 2.47 -6.90
N PHE A 562 23.68 2.14 -5.89
CA PHE A 562 24.08 2.31 -4.48
C PHE A 562 24.00 1.01 -3.67
N ILE A 563 22.93 0.23 -3.82
CA ILE A 563 22.68 -0.90 -2.91
C ILE A 563 23.48 -2.15 -3.30
N ILE A 564 23.46 -2.57 -4.56
CA ILE A 564 24.30 -3.69 -5.04
C ILE A 564 25.79 -3.41 -4.83
N PRO A 565 26.33 -2.21 -5.18
CA PRO A 565 27.71 -1.86 -4.89
C PRO A 565 28.11 -1.91 -3.42
N ALA A 566 27.16 -1.74 -2.49
CA ALA A 566 27.44 -1.89 -1.05
C ALA A 566 27.74 -3.35 -0.67
N ALA A 567 27.18 -4.33 -1.38
CA ALA A 567 27.40 -5.76 -1.15
C ALA A 567 28.52 -6.35 -2.02
N ALA A 568 28.80 -5.73 -3.17
CA ALA A 568 29.87 -6.14 -4.06
C ALA A 568 31.24 -5.89 -3.40
N ARG A 569 32.11 -6.92 -3.39
CA ARG A 569 33.50 -6.74 -2.94
C ARG A 569 34.13 -5.65 -3.79
N GLN A 570 34.63 -4.58 -3.17
CA GLN A 570 35.51 -3.67 -3.87
C GLN A 570 36.71 -4.50 -4.32
N SER A 571 36.92 -4.58 -5.64
CA SER A 571 38.20 -4.99 -6.20
C SER A 571 39.23 -4.03 -5.62
N THR A 572 39.94 -4.44 -4.58
CA THR A 572 41.23 -3.87 -4.25
C THR A 572 42.12 -4.20 -5.45
N LYS A 573 42.18 -3.29 -6.44
CA LYS A 573 43.30 -3.32 -7.37
C LYS A 573 44.54 -3.01 -6.52
N PRO A 574 45.57 -3.87 -6.55
CA PRO A 574 46.84 -3.61 -5.86
C PRO A 574 47.51 -2.34 -6.40
#